data_AF-A0AB39XLA8-F1
#
_entry.id   AF-A0AB39XLA8-F1
#
_cell.length_a   1.000
_cell.length_b   1.000
_cell.length_c   1.000
_cell.angle_alpha   90.00
_cell.angle_beta   90.00
_cell.angle_gamma   90.00
#
_symmetry.space_group_name_H-M   'P 1'
#
loop_
_entity.id
_entity.type
_entity.pdbx_description
1 polymer ?
#
loop_
_entity_poly.entity_id
_entity_poly.type
_entity_poly.pdbx_seq_one_letter_code
_entity_poly.pdbx_strand_id
1 'polypeptide(L)' 'MPSKHTLNVSLTGELCDFISAQVASGRFRTSSEVVRAALRLLERDASQSQPSSWPGLTKRPLTGAKVNGVAARSRSPRS' A
#
# COMPACT_ATOMS: atom_id res chain seq x y z
N MET A 1 -20.09 -3.69 6.44
CA MET A 1 -20.23 -2.45 5.64
C MET A 1 -19.10 -2.42 4.62
N PRO A 2 -19.36 -2.26 3.30
CA PRO A 2 -18.28 -2.13 2.33
C PRO A 2 -17.49 -0.84 2.61
N SER A 3 -16.25 -0.97 3.08
CA SER A 3 -15.34 0.15 3.33
C SER A 3 -14.84 0.68 1.98
N LYS A 4 -15.33 1.84 1.55
CA LYS A 4 -14.89 2.51 0.33
C LYS A 4 -13.50 3.12 0.55
N HIS A 5 -12.46 2.50 -0.01
CA HIS A 5 -11.13 3.08 -0.09
C HIS A 5 -10.96 3.87 -1.40
N THR A 6 -10.38 5.06 -1.31
CA THR A 6 -10.02 5.89 -2.47
C THR A 6 -8.51 5.98 -2.56
N LEU A 7 -7.95 5.68 -3.73
CA LEU A 7 -6.53 5.75 -4.04
C LEU A 7 -6.35 6.65 -5.26
N ASN A 8 -5.41 7.59 -5.18
CA ASN A 8 -5.00 8.38 -6.33
C ASN A 8 -3.81 7.68 -7.00
N VAL A 9 -3.88 7.50 -8.32
CA VAL A 9 -2.86 6.80 -9.11
C VAL A 9 -2.62 7.57 -10.39
N SER A 10 -1.35 7.75 -10.73
CA SER A 10 -0.94 8.32 -12.01
C SER A 10 -0.75 7.20 -13.02
N LEU A 11 -1.36 7.32 -14.19
CA LEU A 11 -1.30 6.34 -15.27
C LEU A 11 -0.68 6.99 -16.51
N THR A 12 -0.15 6.18 -17.42
CA THR A 12 0.30 6.65 -18.73
C THR A 12 -0.90 7.07 -19.59
N GLY A 13 -0.67 7.93 -20.60
CA GLY A 13 -1.73 8.39 -21.51
C GLY A 13 -2.46 7.24 -22.19
N GLU A 14 -1.72 6.24 -22.68
CA GLU A 14 -2.27 5.05 -23.32
C GLU A 14 -3.24 4.27 -22.43
N LEU A 15 -2.94 4.17 -21.12
CA LEU A 15 -3.82 3.51 -20.15
C LEU A 15 -5.07 4.35 -19.87
N CYS A 16 -4.96 5.68 -19.84
CA CYS A 16 -6.11 6.57 -19.73
C CYS A 16 -7.05 6.44 -20.93
N ASP A 17 -6.51 6.34 -22.14
CA ASP A 17 -7.28 6.15 -23.38
C ASP A 17 -7.97 4.78 -23.38
N PHE A 18 -7.26 3.73 -22.97
CA PHE A 18 -7.84 2.39 -22.81
C PHE A 18 -9.01 2.40 -21.82
N ILE A 19 -8.84 3.01 -20.64
CA ILE A 19 -9.90 3.11 -19.64
C ILE A 19 -11.10 3.89 -20.19
N SER A 20 -10.85 4.99 -20.88
CA SER A 20 -11.90 5.83 -21.49
C SER A 20 -12.69 5.05 -22.54
N ALA A 21 -12.02 4.28 -23.40
CA ALA A 21 -12.66 3.39 -24.38
C ALA A 21 -13.51 2.30 -23.70
N GLN A 22 -13.03 1.72 -22.60
CA GLN A 22 -13.77 0.71 -21.85
C GLN A 22 -15.03 1.26 -21.19
N VAL A 23 -14.99 2.50 -20.69
CA VAL A 23 -16.19 3.17 -20.16
C VAL A 23 -17.14 3.54 -21.31
N ALA A 24 -16.62 4.06 -22.42
CA ALA A 24 -17.42 4.41 -23.61
C ALA A 24 -18.12 3.18 -24.23
N SER A 25 -17.52 2.00 -24.12
CA SER A 25 -18.14 0.73 -24.56
C SER A 25 -19.40 0.35 -23.77
N GLY A 26 -19.67 1.02 -22.64
CA GLY A 26 -20.79 0.74 -21.76
C GLY A 26 -20.59 -0.48 -20.85
N ARG A 27 -19.48 -1.21 -21.00
CA ARG A 27 -19.18 -2.41 -20.21
C ARG A 27 -18.81 -2.10 -18.75
N PHE A 28 -18.34 -0.88 -18.50
CA PHE A 28 -18.00 -0.38 -17.17
C PHE A 28 -18.57 1.03 -17.00
N ARG A 29 -19.05 1.34 -15.79
CA ARG A 29 -19.70 2.62 -15.50
C ARG A 29 -18.71 3.70 -15.09
N THR A 30 -17.54 3.30 -14.57
CA THR A 30 -16.52 4.22 -14.07
C THR A 30 -15.10 3.70 -14.32
N SER A 31 -14.13 4.60 -14.36
CA SER A 31 -12.70 4.25 -14.43
C SER A 31 -12.27 3.34 -13.28
N SER A 32 -12.75 3.60 -12.06
CA SER A 32 -12.46 2.75 -10.90
C SER A 32 -12.97 1.32 -11.06
N GLU A 33 -14.03 1.11 -11.84
CA GLU A 33 -14.58 -0.22 -12.11
C GLU A 33 -13.71 -0.98 -13.10
N VAL A 34 -13.23 -0.32 -14.15
CA VAL A 34 -12.25 -0.86 -15.10
C VAL A 34 -10.98 -1.29 -14.35
N VAL A 35 -10.44 -0.41 -13.51
CA VAL A 35 -9.22 -0.68 -12.73
C VAL A 35 -9.41 -1.87 -11.78
N ARG A 36 -10.54 -1.95 -11.07
CA ARG A 36 -10.83 -3.11 -10.21
C ARG A 36 -10.95 -4.41 -11.01
N ALA A 37 -11.56 -4.37 -12.20
CA ALA A 37 -11.68 -5.55 -13.05
C ALA A 37 -10.30 -6.02 -13.54
N ALA A 38 -9.43 -5.09 -13.94
CA ALA A 38 -8.06 -5.39 -14.33
C ALA A 38 -7.24 -5.98 -13.18
N LEU A 39 -7.30 -5.39 -11.98
CA LEU A 39 -6.60 -5.91 -10.80
C LEU A 39 -7.09 -7.31 -10.39
N ARG A 40 -8.39 -7.58 -10.49
CA ARG A 40 -8.94 -8.93 -10.23
C ARG A 40 -8.51 -9.97 -11.26
N LEU A 41 -8.15 -9.55 -12.48
CA LEU A 41 -7.57 -10.45 -13.48
C LEU A 41 -6.13 -10.77 -13.11
N LEU A 42 -5.34 -9.72 -12.83
CA LEU A 42 -3.95 -9.85 -12.37
C LEU A 42 -3.81 -10.75 -11.13
N GLU A 43 -4.71 -10.59 -10.15
CA GLU A 43 -4.70 -11.41 -8.93
C GLU A 43 -5.05 -12.87 -9.22
N ARG A 44 -5.96 -13.14 -10.15
CA ARG A 44 -6.29 -14.52 -10.56
C ARG A 44 -5.08 -15.21 -11.21
N ASP A 45 -4.36 -14.51 -12.07
CA ASP A 45 -3.16 -15.03 -12.73
C ASP A 45 -2.03 -15.25 -11.70
N ALA A 46 -1.85 -14.30 -10.77
CA ALA A 46 -0.90 -14.41 -9.67
C ALA A 46 -1.26 -15.54 -8.67
N SER A 47 -2.53 -15.86 -8.50
CA SER A 47 -2.97 -16.95 -7.63
C SER A 47 -2.65 -18.33 -8.20
N GLN A 48 -2.66 -18.45 -9.53
CA GLN A 48 -2.30 -19.68 -10.24
C GLN A 48 -0.79 -19.91 -10.31
N SER A 49 -0.01 -18.83 -10.37
CA SER A 49 1.45 -18.85 -10.28
C SER A 49 1.88 -18.50 -8.86
N GLN A 50 1.89 -19.46 -7.94
CA GLN A 50 2.46 -19.22 -6.60
C GLN A 50 3.94 -18.80 -6.73
N PRO A 51 4.31 -17.62 -6.21
CA PRO A 51 5.35 -17.61 -5.19
C PRO A 51 4.66 -17.32 -3.88
N SER A 52 4.38 -18.42 -3.17
CA SER A 52 4.05 -18.39 -1.76
C SER A 52 5.10 -17.55 -1.01
N SER A 53 4.60 -16.66 -0.17
CA SER A 53 5.31 -15.70 0.68
C SER A 53 5.68 -14.37 0.00
N TRP A 54 5.04 -13.31 0.48
CA TRP A 54 5.60 -11.96 0.44
C TRP A 54 6.57 -11.86 1.63
N PRO A 55 7.90 -11.85 1.43
CA PRO A 55 8.83 -11.71 2.54
C PRO A 55 8.94 -10.22 2.88
N GLY A 56 8.23 -9.76 3.91
CA GLY A 56 8.55 -8.42 4.43
C GLY A 56 7.52 -7.68 5.26
N LEU A 57 6.27 -8.13 5.39
CA LEU A 57 5.31 -7.46 6.28
C LEU A 57 5.09 -8.24 7.58
N THR A 58 6.17 -8.63 8.24
CA THR A 58 6.08 -8.91 9.68
C THR A 58 5.73 -7.59 10.34
N LYS A 59 4.51 -7.50 10.87
CA LYS A 59 4.10 -6.39 11.73
C LYS A 59 5.08 -6.34 12.89
N ARG A 60 6.08 -5.45 12.83
CA ARG A 60 6.87 -5.06 14.00
C ARG A 60 5.90 -4.40 14.98
N PRO A 61 5.61 -4.98 16.16
CA PRO A 61 4.96 -4.20 17.20
C PRO A 61 5.93 -3.08 17.58
N LEU A 62 5.53 -1.83 17.35
CA LEU A 62 6.21 -0.65 17.90
C LEU A 62 5.84 -0.54 19.38
N THR A 63 6.31 -1.48 20.20
CA THR A 63 6.27 -1.36 21.66
C THR A 63 7.66 -0.94 22.12
N GLY A 64 7.75 0.30 22.59
CA GLY A 64 9.00 1.02 22.84
C GLY A 64 9.96 0.28 23.76
N ALA A 65 11.13 -0.06 23.22
CA ALA A 65 12.32 -0.32 23.99
C ALA A 65 12.78 0.98 24.65
N LYS A 66 12.52 1.13 25.95
CA LYS A 66 13.15 2.16 26.77
C LYS A 66 14.59 1.71 27.04
N VAL A 67 15.53 2.20 26.24
CA VAL A 67 16.97 1.99 26.51
C VAL A 67 17.45 3.13 27.42
N ASN A 68 18.08 2.75 28.52
CA ASN A 68 18.63 3.66 29.52
C ASN A 68 19.83 4.45 28.97
N GLY A 69 19.87 5.75 29.26
CA GLY A 69 21.04 6.60 29.07
C GLY A 69 21.56 7.10 30.42
N VAL A 70 22.50 6.37 31.00
CA VAL A 70 23.37 6.87 32.08
C VAL A 70 24.39 7.83 31.44
N ALA A 71 24.41 9.08 31.88
CA ALA A 71 25.52 9.98 31.58
C ALA A 71 25.82 10.85 32.80
N ALA A 72 26.90 10.47 33.49
CA ALA A 72 27.58 11.26 34.49
C ALA A 72 27.97 12.65 33.94
N ARG A 73 27.92 13.67 34.81
CA ARG A 73 28.98 14.68 34.85
C ARG A 73 28.99 15.45 36.17
N SER A 74 30.15 15.32 36.80
CA SER A 74 30.77 16.11 37.85
C SER A 74 30.41 17.60 37.91
N ARG A 75 30.28 18.11 39.14
CA ARG A 75 30.82 19.41 39.60
C ARG A 75 30.75 19.49 41.14
N SER A 76 31.91 19.30 41.77
CA SER A 76 32.25 19.73 43.14
C SER A 76 32.47 21.27 43.17
N PRO A 77 32.91 21.92 44.27
CA PRO A 77 32.71 21.70 45.71
C PRO A 77 32.34 23.01 46.49
N ARG A 78 32.26 22.89 47.84
CA ARG A 78 32.55 23.92 48.87
C ARG A 78 31.43 24.92 49.25
N SER A 79 30.95 24.85 50.49
CA SER A 79 31.53 25.57 51.64
C SER A 79 30.99 25.05 52.97
#